data_AF-A0A1H9K5W6-F1
#
_entry.id   AF-A0A1H9K5W6-F1
#
_cell.length_a   1.000
_cell.length_b   1.000
_cell.length_c   1.000
_cell.angle_alpha   90.00
_cell.angle_beta   90.00
_cell.angle_gamma   90.00
#
_symmetry.space_group_name_H-M   'P 1'
#
loop_
_entity.id
_entity.type
_entity.pdbx_description
1 polymer ?
#
loop_
_entity_poly.entity_id
_entity_poly.type
_entity_poly.pdbx_seq_one_letter_code
_entity_poly.pdbx_strand_id
1 'polypeptide(L)'
;MALDDGDALWYWNGNVSRTKNIPQAEWFGTSAPHDYDDHGWEISNFVVYAGEVAEGQPHMKGGKGSFSWLNNNPGNITAGGPAYGAFPGKVNWHNFLIFPSWDLGYDAIRQLLRGPGYAHLSILAAFQRYAPASDGNDPVRYANKVAAAVGRDVHTIVGDLTDDEMVEMQNAITDMEGAVAGWTYLRDDPALPQAVRDAIWS
;
A
#
# COMPACT_ATOMS: atom_id res chain seq x y z
N MET A 1 2.76 -16.60 18.94
CA MET A 1 2.80 -17.06 17.54
C MET A 1 3.54 -16.00 16.80
N ALA A 2 4.73 -16.35 16.30
CA ALA A 2 5.59 -15.53 15.47
C ALA A 2 4.81 -14.83 14.35
N LEU A 3 5.37 -13.74 13.88
CA LEU A 3 4.92 -13.11 12.65
C LEU A 3 5.54 -13.85 11.47
N ASP A 4 4.70 -14.15 10.48
CA ASP A 4 5.12 -14.68 9.19
C ASP A 4 5.40 -13.55 8.21
N ASP A 5 6.00 -13.90 7.07
CA ASP A 5 6.16 -12.98 5.94
C ASP A 5 4.79 -12.40 5.51
N GLY A 6 4.79 -11.09 5.30
CA GLY A 6 3.61 -10.32 4.97
C GLY A 6 2.75 -9.92 6.17
N ASP A 7 3.07 -10.35 7.40
CA ASP A 7 2.38 -9.80 8.56
C ASP A 7 2.75 -8.34 8.82
N ALA A 8 1.73 -7.56 9.19
CA ALA A 8 1.87 -6.17 9.58
C ALA A 8 1.45 -5.97 11.04
N LEU A 9 2.04 -4.97 11.69
CA LEU A 9 1.67 -4.56 13.04
C LEU A 9 1.84 -3.06 13.24
N TRP A 10 1.07 -2.53 14.17
CA TRP A 10 1.25 -1.21 14.75
C TRP A 10 2.10 -1.31 16.02
N TYR A 11 2.88 -0.28 16.28
CA TYR A 11 3.67 -0.13 17.49
C TYR A 11 3.50 1.28 18.07
N TRP A 12 3.39 1.37 19.39
CA TRP A 12 3.49 2.62 20.13
C TRP A 12 3.89 2.35 21.58
N ASN A 13 4.91 3.07 22.07
CA ASN A 13 5.32 3.08 23.48
C ASN A 13 5.46 1.67 24.11
N GLY A 14 6.13 0.75 23.41
CA GLY A 14 6.33 -0.63 23.87
C GLY A 14 5.16 -1.59 23.61
N ASN A 15 4.00 -1.08 23.17
CA ASN A 15 2.84 -1.89 22.82
C ASN A 15 2.86 -2.25 21.33
N VAL A 16 2.40 -3.45 21.00
CA VAL A 16 2.24 -3.93 19.62
C VAL A 16 0.80 -4.36 19.38
N SER A 17 0.28 -4.06 18.20
CA SER A 17 -1.04 -4.55 17.78
C SER A 17 -1.00 -5.10 16.37
N ARG A 18 -1.55 -6.29 16.17
CA ARG A 18 -1.72 -6.93 14.86
C ARG A 18 -3.07 -6.61 14.23
N THR A 19 -3.86 -5.74 14.85
CA THR A 19 -5.14 -5.31 14.29
C THR A 19 -4.92 -4.41 13.09
N LYS A 20 -5.85 -4.44 12.14
CA LYS A 20 -5.77 -3.61 10.92
C LYS A 20 -5.63 -2.11 11.22
N ASN A 21 -6.37 -1.62 12.22
CA ASN A 21 -6.35 -0.22 12.64
C ASN A 21 -5.46 -0.06 13.88
N ILE A 22 -4.91 1.14 14.04
CA ILE A 22 -4.32 1.59 15.31
C ILE A 22 -5.38 1.44 16.42
N PRO A 23 -5.10 0.76 17.54
CA PRO A 23 -6.09 0.53 18.60
C PRO A 23 -6.22 1.78 19.49
N GLN A 24 -6.80 2.85 18.94
CA GLN A 24 -6.87 4.18 19.57
C GLN A 24 -7.52 4.15 20.96
N ALA A 25 -8.57 3.34 21.14
CA ALA A 25 -9.27 3.25 22.43
C ALA A 25 -8.38 2.62 23.51
N GLU A 26 -7.52 1.68 23.13
CA GLU A 26 -6.60 1.00 24.03
C GLU A 26 -5.37 1.85 24.34
N TRP A 27 -4.80 2.50 23.32
CA TRP A 27 -3.55 3.24 23.46
C TRP A 27 -3.74 4.67 23.95
N PHE A 28 -4.83 5.33 23.56
CA PHE A 28 -5.04 6.77 23.78
C PHE A 28 -6.36 7.09 24.48
N GLY A 29 -7.20 6.07 24.79
CA GLY A 29 -8.49 6.30 25.44
C GLY A 29 -9.54 7.02 24.57
N THR A 30 -9.30 7.15 23.27
CA THR A 30 -10.19 7.81 22.30
C THR A 30 -10.68 6.83 21.23
N SER A 31 -11.88 7.04 20.72
CA SER A 31 -12.41 6.32 19.55
C SER A 31 -12.60 7.24 18.34
N ALA A 32 -12.21 8.51 18.46
CA ALA A 32 -12.31 9.47 17.37
C ALA A 32 -11.33 9.08 16.25
N PRO A 33 -11.77 9.00 14.98
CA PRO A 33 -10.89 8.67 13.87
C PRO A 33 -9.71 9.64 13.78
N HIS A 34 -8.49 9.12 13.64
CA HIS A 34 -7.25 9.88 13.52
C HIS A 34 -6.86 10.75 14.74
N ASP A 35 -7.58 10.60 15.85
CA ASP A 35 -7.16 11.14 17.14
C ASP A 35 -6.16 10.16 17.78
N TYR A 36 -4.94 10.64 17.96
CA TYR A 36 -3.84 9.88 18.54
C TYR A 36 -3.31 10.54 19.81
N ASP A 37 -4.09 11.43 20.45
CA ASP A 37 -3.70 12.18 21.65
C ASP A 37 -2.31 12.84 21.50
N ASP A 38 -2.09 13.52 20.36
CA ASP A 38 -0.83 14.14 19.94
C ASP A 38 0.38 13.19 19.72
N HIS A 39 0.22 11.88 19.94
CA HIS A 39 1.27 10.87 19.75
C HIS A 39 1.42 10.33 18.32
N GLY A 40 0.75 10.94 17.33
CA GLY A 40 0.74 10.43 15.96
C GLY A 40 2.13 10.16 15.38
N TRP A 41 3.12 11.01 15.68
CA TRP A 41 4.50 10.86 15.20
C TRP A 41 5.35 9.83 15.97
N GLU A 42 4.82 9.24 17.03
CA GLU A 42 5.46 8.19 17.83
C GLU A 42 4.96 6.79 17.47
N ILE A 43 3.92 6.71 16.63
CA ILE A 43 3.35 5.45 16.17
C ILE A 43 4.10 5.00 14.92
N SER A 44 4.42 3.72 14.86
CA SER A 44 5.02 3.09 13.68
C SER A 44 4.16 1.92 13.20
N ASN A 45 4.11 1.75 11.88
CA ASN A 45 3.63 0.54 11.22
C ASN A 45 4.83 -0.26 10.73
N PHE A 46 4.83 -1.56 10.99
CA PHE A 46 5.85 -2.47 10.52
C PHE A 46 5.25 -3.53 9.59
N VAL A 47 6.01 -3.97 8.60
CA VAL A 47 5.71 -5.12 7.74
C VAL A 47 6.92 -6.06 7.72
N VAL A 48 6.67 -7.35 7.94
CA VAL A 48 7.72 -8.38 8.02
C VAL A 48 7.92 -9.05 6.65
N TYR A 49 9.17 -9.11 6.18
CA TYR A 49 9.60 -9.78 4.94
C TYR A 49 10.70 -10.79 5.21
N ALA A 50 10.92 -11.77 4.33
CA ALA A 50 11.79 -12.94 4.54
C ALA A 50 13.14 -12.65 5.24
N GLY A 51 13.78 -11.52 4.94
CA GLY A 51 15.05 -11.11 5.54
C GLY A 51 15.04 -9.77 6.28
N GLU A 52 13.94 -9.02 6.24
CA GLU A 52 13.90 -7.64 6.71
C GLU A 52 12.57 -7.26 7.32
N VAL A 53 12.55 -6.12 8.01
CA VAL A 53 11.35 -5.49 8.55
C VAL A 53 11.34 -4.06 8.04
N ALA A 54 10.26 -3.68 7.36
CA ALA A 54 10.03 -2.32 6.92
C ALA A 54 9.25 -1.55 7.98
N GLU A 55 9.62 -0.30 8.25
CA GLU A 55 8.98 0.61 9.20
C GLU A 55 8.55 1.90 8.50
N GLY A 56 7.36 2.39 8.84
CA GLY A 56 6.86 3.66 8.38
C GLY A 56 5.80 4.26 9.29
N GLN A 57 5.37 5.46 8.96
CA GLN A 57 4.35 6.25 9.66
C GLN A 57 3.27 6.70 8.68
N PRO A 58 2.63 5.76 7.96
CA PRO A 58 1.83 6.09 6.79
C PRO A 58 0.48 6.75 7.16
N HIS A 59 0.10 6.75 8.44
CA HIS A 59 -1.04 7.51 8.98
C HIS A 59 -0.74 8.99 9.18
N MET A 60 0.52 9.40 9.18
CA MET A 60 0.91 10.81 9.32
C MET A 60 1.06 11.46 7.97
N LYS A 61 0.42 12.62 7.80
CA LYS A 61 0.64 13.47 6.63
C LYS A 61 2.10 13.95 6.62
N GLY A 62 2.88 13.50 5.63
CA GLY A 62 4.31 13.78 5.53
C GLY A 62 5.21 12.78 6.28
N GLY A 63 4.63 11.71 6.83
CA GLY A 63 5.36 10.58 7.40
C GLY A 63 6.24 9.86 6.37
N LYS A 64 7.30 9.20 6.86
CA LYS A 64 8.14 8.30 6.06
C LYS A 64 7.48 6.92 5.96
N GLY A 65 7.85 6.14 4.95
CA GLY A 65 7.28 4.80 4.74
C GLY A 65 5.79 4.85 4.41
N SER A 66 5.44 5.27 3.19
CA SER A 66 4.06 5.23 2.69
C SER A 66 3.53 3.79 2.60
N PHE A 67 2.20 3.58 2.51
CA PHE A 67 1.65 2.22 2.30
C PHE A 67 2.20 1.55 1.05
N SER A 68 2.33 2.30 -0.04
CA SER A 68 2.85 1.79 -1.30
C SER A 68 4.28 1.26 -1.15
N TRP A 69 5.10 1.91 -0.33
CA TRP A 69 6.45 1.45 0.00
C TRP A 69 6.44 0.30 1.02
N LEU A 70 5.78 0.49 2.16
CA LEU A 70 5.71 -0.47 3.26
C LEU A 70 5.22 -1.84 2.82
N ASN A 71 4.22 -1.86 1.93
CA ASN A 71 3.55 -3.07 1.49
C ASN A 71 4.11 -3.63 0.18
N ASN A 72 5.20 -3.07 -0.36
CA ASN A 72 5.68 -3.35 -1.71
C ASN A 72 4.56 -3.26 -2.76
N ASN A 73 3.68 -2.27 -2.61
CA ASN A 73 2.43 -2.15 -3.36
C ASN A 73 2.38 -0.80 -4.09
N PRO A 74 3.18 -0.60 -5.16
CA PRO A 74 3.25 0.67 -5.88
C PRO A 74 1.91 1.17 -6.45
N GLY A 75 0.93 0.28 -6.62
CA GLY A 75 -0.41 0.64 -7.07
C GLY A 75 -1.41 0.92 -5.96
N ASN A 76 -1.06 0.74 -4.68
CA ASN A 76 -2.04 0.77 -3.58
C ASN A 76 -3.25 -0.15 -3.84
N ILE A 77 -3.01 -1.34 -4.42
CA ILE A 77 -4.05 -2.33 -4.74
C ILE A 77 -4.64 -2.88 -3.43
N THR A 78 -5.97 -2.89 -3.34
CA THR A 78 -6.70 -3.41 -2.17
C THR A 78 -7.21 -4.82 -2.37
N ALA A 79 -7.42 -5.53 -1.27
CA ALA A 79 -8.09 -6.83 -1.27
C ALA A 79 -9.58 -6.72 -1.66
N GLY A 80 -10.19 -7.84 -2.05
CA GLY A 80 -11.57 -7.91 -2.56
C GLY A 80 -11.67 -8.42 -4.00
N GLY A 81 -10.52 -8.62 -4.65
CA GLY A 81 -10.36 -9.34 -5.92
C GLY A 81 -9.26 -10.40 -5.83
N PRO A 82 -8.70 -10.83 -6.98
CA PRO A 82 -7.52 -11.68 -7.02
C PRO A 82 -6.36 -11.09 -6.21
N ALA A 83 -5.49 -11.95 -5.66
CA ALA A 83 -4.36 -11.52 -4.85
C ALA A 83 -3.13 -11.07 -5.68
N TYR A 84 -3.08 -11.36 -6.98
CA TYR A 84 -2.01 -10.93 -7.90
C TYR A 84 -0.56 -11.24 -7.44
N GLY A 85 -0.38 -12.28 -6.62
CA GLY A 85 0.93 -12.63 -6.05
C GLY A 85 1.25 -12.00 -4.69
N ALA A 86 0.31 -11.27 -4.10
CA ALA A 86 0.39 -10.83 -2.70
C ALA A 86 0.39 -12.03 -1.73
N PHE A 87 0.89 -11.80 -0.51
CA PHE A 87 0.86 -12.82 0.54
C PHE A 87 -0.59 -13.24 0.86
N PRO A 88 -0.90 -14.55 0.85
CA PRO A 88 -2.27 -15.03 1.04
C PRO A 88 -2.88 -14.59 2.39
N GLY A 89 -4.00 -13.89 2.33
CA GLY A 89 -4.74 -13.46 3.51
C GLY A 89 -4.07 -12.33 4.32
N LYS A 90 -2.93 -11.80 3.84
CA LYS A 90 -2.23 -10.70 4.51
C LYS A 90 -2.62 -9.37 3.88
N VAL A 91 -3.08 -8.44 4.71
CA VAL A 91 -3.43 -7.08 4.32
C VAL A 91 -2.98 -6.11 5.39
N ASN A 92 -2.64 -4.89 4.99
CA ASN A 92 -2.36 -3.81 5.92
C ASN A 92 -3.59 -2.88 6.07
N TRP A 93 -3.41 -1.75 6.73
CA TRP A 93 -4.40 -0.70 6.86
C TRP A 93 -5.03 -0.31 5.51
N HIS A 94 -6.31 0.09 5.52
CA HIS A 94 -7.16 0.26 4.33
C HIS A 94 -7.34 -0.98 3.43
N ASN A 95 -7.00 -2.19 3.91
CA ASN A 95 -7.03 -3.45 3.16
C ASN A 95 -6.04 -3.49 1.97
N PHE A 96 -4.97 -2.69 2.01
CA PHE A 96 -3.92 -2.79 1.00
C PHE A 96 -3.26 -4.15 1.03
N LEU A 97 -3.10 -4.75 -0.15
CA LEU A 97 -2.35 -5.99 -0.31
C LEU A 97 -0.88 -5.75 0.03
N ILE A 98 -0.22 -6.79 0.56
CA ILE A 98 1.20 -6.81 0.88
C ILE A 98 1.89 -7.80 -0.06
N PHE A 99 2.88 -7.33 -0.81
CA PHE A 99 3.59 -8.13 -1.81
C PHE A 99 4.97 -8.56 -1.30
N PRO A 100 5.48 -9.74 -1.70
CA PRO A 100 6.81 -10.19 -1.30
C PRO A 100 7.95 -9.27 -1.79
N SER A 101 7.75 -8.56 -2.89
CA SER A 101 8.72 -7.61 -3.44
C SER A 101 8.03 -6.50 -4.22
N TRP A 102 8.73 -5.38 -4.37
CA TRP A 102 8.28 -4.24 -5.16
C TRP A 102 7.92 -4.64 -6.60
N ASP A 103 8.74 -5.46 -7.24
CA ASP A 103 8.52 -5.93 -8.63
C ASP A 103 7.22 -6.74 -8.77
N LEU A 104 6.89 -7.56 -7.78
CA LEU A 104 5.62 -8.31 -7.77
C LEU A 104 4.42 -7.39 -7.61
N GLY A 105 4.52 -6.39 -6.73
CA GLY A 105 3.47 -5.37 -6.60
C GLY A 105 3.34 -4.49 -7.83
N TYR A 106 4.45 -4.19 -8.52
CA TYR A 106 4.44 -3.48 -9.79
C TYR A 106 3.75 -4.29 -10.89
N ASP A 107 4.07 -5.58 -11.03
CA ASP A 107 3.41 -6.47 -11.98
C ASP A 107 1.91 -6.69 -11.67
N ALA A 108 1.53 -6.64 -10.39
CA ALA A 108 0.13 -6.73 -9.98
C ALA A 108 -0.73 -5.61 -10.57
N ILE A 109 -0.17 -4.41 -10.83
CA ILE A 109 -0.88 -3.32 -11.52
C ILE A 109 -1.31 -3.77 -12.92
N ARG A 110 -0.39 -4.37 -13.69
CA ARG A 110 -0.69 -4.92 -15.03
C ARG A 110 -1.75 -6.01 -14.97
N GLN A 111 -1.61 -6.96 -14.04
CA GLN A 111 -2.56 -8.06 -13.88
C GLN A 111 -3.97 -7.54 -13.53
N LEU A 112 -4.07 -6.53 -12.67
CA LEU A 112 -5.32 -5.87 -12.34
C LEU A 112 -5.95 -5.20 -13.55
N LEU A 113 -5.18 -4.38 -14.28
CA LEU A 113 -5.65 -3.58 -15.42
C LEU A 113 -6.02 -4.43 -16.64
N ARG A 114 -5.33 -5.56 -16.86
CA ARG A 114 -5.69 -6.56 -17.87
C ARG A 114 -6.77 -7.55 -17.39
N GLY A 115 -7.16 -7.45 -16.13
CA GLY A 115 -8.21 -8.28 -15.55
C GLY A 115 -9.61 -7.89 -16.04
N PRO A 116 -10.60 -8.77 -15.85
CA PRO A 116 -11.97 -8.56 -16.34
C PRO A 116 -12.64 -7.29 -15.78
N GLY A 117 -12.19 -6.81 -14.62
CA GLY A 117 -12.71 -5.58 -14.00
C GLY A 117 -12.24 -4.27 -14.65
N TYR A 118 -11.21 -4.31 -15.49
CA TYR A 118 -10.57 -3.10 -16.05
C TYR A 118 -10.32 -3.17 -17.55
N ALA A 119 -10.02 -4.34 -18.12
CA ALA A 119 -9.56 -4.45 -19.50
C ALA A 119 -10.52 -3.88 -20.54
N HIS A 120 -11.83 -3.91 -20.26
CA HIS A 120 -12.86 -3.39 -21.15
C HIS A 120 -13.19 -1.90 -20.95
N LEU A 121 -12.57 -1.26 -19.94
CA LEU A 121 -12.82 0.14 -19.62
C LEU A 121 -11.92 1.04 -20.46
N SER A 122 -12.40 2.25 -20.77
CA SER A 122 -11.50 3.31 -21.20
C SER A 122 -10.55 3.71 -20.08
N ILE A 123 -9.43 4.36 -20.39
CA ILE A 123 -8.51 4.92 -19.37
C ILE A 123 -9.29 5.79 -18.37
N LEU A 124 -10.21 6.66 -18.84
CA LEU A 124 -11.03 7.47 -17.94
C LEU A 124 -11.90 6.62 -17.01
N ALA A 125 -12.63 5.64 -17.54
CA ALA A 125 -13.50 4.79 -16.74
C ALA A 125 -12.70 3.90 -15.77
N ALA A 126 -11.50 3.46 -16.17
CA ALA A 126 -10.59 2.74 -15.31
C ALA A 126 -10.17 3.59 -14.10
N PHE A 127 -9.78 4.87 -14.30
CA PHE A 127 -9.41 5.73 -13.18
C PHE A 127 -10.59 6.20 -12.33
N GLN A 128 -11.79 6.34 -12.90
CA GLN A 128 -13.01 6.56 -12.12
C GLN A 128 -13.28 5.40 -11.15
N ARG A 129 -12.91 4.17 -11.53
CA ARG A 129 -13.00 2.98 -10.69
C ARG A 129 -11.83 2.86 -9.71
N TYR A 130 -10.63 3.14 -10.18
CA TYR A 130 -9.38 2.96 -9.43
C TYR A 130 -9.23 3.99 -8.30
N ALA A 131 -9.50 5.26 -8.60
CA ALA A 131 -9.36 6.39 -7.69
C ALA A 131 -10.65 7.24 -7.75
N PRO A 132 -11.77 6.74 -7.19
CA PRO A 132 -13.06 7.37 -7.32
C PRO A 132 -13.11 8.73 -6.62
N ALA A 133 -13.83 9.68 -7.21
CA ALA A 133 -13.97 11.03 -6.66
C ALA A 133 -14.69 11.07 -5.29
N SER A 134 -15.50 10.04 -4.98
CA SER A 134 -16.14 9.89 -3.66
C SER A 134 -15.14 9.80 -2.52
N ASP A 135 -13.91 9.37 -2.83
CA ASP A 135 -12.84 9.16 -1.86
C ASP A 135 -11.91 10.40 -1.80
N GLY A 136 -12.35 11.52 -2.40
CA GLY A 136 -11.59 12.78 -2.45
C GLY A 136 -10.53 12.83 -3.56
N ASN A 137 -10.54 11.88 -4.49
CA ASN A 137 -9.62 11.83 -5.63
C ASN A 137 -10.09 12.69 -6.82
N ASP A 138 -9.20 12.90 -7.78
CA ASP A 138 -9.51 13.51 -9.09
C ASP A 138 -9.24 12.51 -10.23
N PRO A 139 -10.21 11.61 -10.53
CA PRO A 139 -10.01 10.58 -11.54
C PRO A 139 -9.80 11.13 -12.95
N VAL A 140 -10.30 12.33 -13.25
CA VAL A 140 -10.12 12.97 -14.57
C VAL A 140 -8.67 13.42 -14.73
N ARG A 141 -8.11 14.07 -13.70
CA ARG A 141 -6.69 14.45 -13.70
C ARG A 141 -5.78 13.22 -13.80
N TYR A 142 -6.10 12.14 -13.08
CA TYR A 142 -5.34 10.88 -13.16
C TYR A 142 -5.38 10.29 -14.57
N ALA A 143 -6.58 10.16 -15.14
CA ALA A 143 -6.76 9.65 -16.50
C ALA A 143 -5.98 10.48 -17.53
N ASN A 144 -6.01 11.81 -17.44
CA ASN A 144 -5.26 12.69 -18.34
C ASN A 144 -3.74 12.50 -18.20
N LYS A 145 -3.22 12.38 -16.97
CA LYS A 145 -1.79 12.15 -16.73
C LYS A 145 -1.33 10.83 -17.36
N VAL A 146 -2.11 9.77 -17.17
CA VAL A 146 -1.79 8.45 -17.73
C VAL A 146 -1.94 8.44 -19.26
N ALA A 147 -3.03 8.98 -19.80
CA ALA A 147 -3.23 9.06 -21.24
C ALA A 147 -2.09 9.82 -21.94
N ALA A 148 -1.63 10.92 -21.33
CA ALA A 148 -0.46 11.66 -21.80
C ALA A 148 0.84 10.85 -21.76
N ALA A 149 1.09 10.09 -20.68
CA ALA A 149 2.27 9.24 -20.54
C ALA A 149 2.28 8.10 -21.58
N VAL A 150 1.11 7.49 -21.83
CA VAL A 150 0.93 6.40 -22.79
C VAL A 150 0.88 6.91 -24.25
N GLY A 151 0.68 8.22 -24.47
CA GLY A 151 0.54 8.79 -25.81
C GLY A 151 -0.80 8.49 -26.48
N ARG A 152 -1.87 8.33 -25.69
CA ARG A 152 -3.21 7.94 -26.14
C ARG A 152 -4.27 8.93 -25.64
N ASP A 153 -5.50 8.77 -26.16
CA ASP A 153 -6.66 9.51 -25.66
C ASP A 153 -7.29 8.80 -24.45
N VAL A 154 -7.93 9.55 -23.54
CA VAL A 154 -8.57 9.02 -22.33
C VAL A 154 -9.73 8.05 -22.61
N HIS A 155 -10.29 8.04 -23.82
CA HIS A 155 -11.32 7.09 -24.27
C HIS A 155 -10.73 5.78 -24.81
N THR A 156 -9.41 5.67 -24.96
CA THR A 156 -8.72 4.43 -25.35
C THR A 156 -9.01 3.32 -24.33
N ILE A 157 -9.33 2.13 -24.80
CA ILE A 157 -9.61 0.96 -23.97
C ILE A 157 -8.30 0.42 -23.38
N VAL A 158 -8.30 0.15 -22.07
CA VAL A 158 -7.09 -0.31 -21.34
C VAL A 158 -6.57 -1.64 -21.88
N GLY A 159 -7.46 -2.56 -22.25
CA GLY A 159 -7.08 -3.85 -22.83
C GLY A 159 -6.49 -3.77 -24.24
N ASP A 160 -6.66 -2.64 -24.93
CA ASP A 160 -6.10 -2.41 -26.27
C ASP A 160 -4.68 -1.83 -26.23
N LEU A 161 -4.18 -1.47 -25.04
CA LEU A 161 -2.82 -0.99 -24.86
C LEU A 161 -1.80 -2.10 -25.13
N THR A 162 -0.73 -1.76 -25.84
CA THR A 162 0.42 -2.67 -26.03
C THR A 162 1.12 -2.97 -24.70
N ASP A 163 2.05 -3.93 -24.69
CA ASP A 163 2.87 -4.20 -23.50
C ASP A 163 3.68 -2.96 -23.07
N ASP A 164 4.30 -2.26 -24.02
CA ASP A 164 5.08 -1.04 -23.75
C ASP A 164 4.18 0.10 -23.21
N GLU A 165 3.01 0.29 -23.80
CA GLU A 165 2.01 1.26 -23.33
C GLU A 165 1.49 0.93 -21.93
N MET A 166 1.33 -0.36 -21.62
CA MET A 166 0.96 -0.81 -20.28
C MET A 166 2.06 -0.53 -19.25
N VAL A 167 3.34 -0.68 -19.63
CA VAL A 167 4.46 -0.29 -18.77
C VAL A 167 4.42 1.21 -18.47
N GLU A 168 4.17 2.07 -19.47
CA GLU A 168 4.01 3.51 -19.23
C GLU A 168 2.82 3.83 -18.31
N MET A 169 1.71 3.10 -18.44
CA MET A 169 0.57 3.22 -17.54
C MET A 169 0.92 2.81 -16.10
N GLN A 170 1.67 1.71 -15.91
CA GLN A 170 2.13 1.27 -14.59
C GLN A 170 3.09 2.28 -13.93
N ASN A 171 4.02 2.85 -14.72
CA ASN A 171 4.93 3.89 -14.27
C ASN A 171 4.16 5.13 -13.81
N ALA A 172 3.19 5.58 -14.62
CA ALA A 172 2.38 6.73 -14.29
C ALA A 172 1.56 6.52 -13.00
N ILE A 173 1.00 5.32 -12.79
CA ILE A 173 0.31 4.95 -11.54
C ILE A 173 1.28 5.01 -10.36
N THR A 174 2.43 4.36 -10.47
CA THR A 174 3.46 4.32 -9.42
C THR A 174 3.90 5.74 -9.02
N ASP A 175 4.12 6.62 -10.01
CA ASP A 175 4.47 8.02 -9.78
C ASP A 175 3.35 8.84 -9.13
N MET A 176 2.08 8.49 -9.39
CA MET A 176 0.94 9.15 -8.75
C MET A 176 0.78 8.73 -7.30
N GLU A 177 0.97 7.44 -7.00
CA GLU A 177 0.93 6.92 -5.63
C GLU A 177 2.11 7.43 -4.78
N GLY A 178 3.22 7.81 -5.42
CA GLY A 178 4.26 8.65 -4.82
C GLY A 178 4.92 8.02 -3.61
N ALA A 179 5.42 6.79 -3.75
CA ALA A 179 5.98 6.05 -2.63
C ALA A 179 7.09 6.82 -1.89
N VAL A 180 6.98 6.87 -0.57
CA VAL A 180 7.95 7.52 0.31
C VAL A 180 8.64 6.44 1.11
N ALA A 181 9.95 6.31 0.93
CA ALA A 181 10.75 5.34 1.68
C ALA A 181 10.67 5.58 3.19
N GLY A 182 10.61 4.50 3.94
CA GLY A 182 10.71 4.47 5.40
C GLY A 182 12.08 3.99 5.85
N TRP A 183 12.09 3.16 6.89
CA TRP A 183 13.29 2.52 7.40
C TRP A 183 13.21 1.01 7.22
N THR A 184 14.36 0.39 6.99
CA THR A 184 14.46 -1.06 6.85
C THR A 184 15.49 -1.59 7.83
N TYR A 185 15.17 -2.71 8.47
CA TYR A 185 16.01 -3.36 9.46
C TYR A 185 16.14 -4.84 9.13
N LEU A 186 17.24 -5.46 9.58
CA LEU A 186 17.26 -6.92 9.71
C LEU A 186 16.26 -7.36 10.79
N ARG A 187 15.73 -8.58 10.70
CA ARG A 187 14.72 -9.09 11.65
C ARG A 187 15.18 -9.15 13.11
N ASP A 188 16.48 -9.25 13.35
CA ASP A 188 17.10 -9.30 14.67
C ASP A 188 17.84 -8.01 15.03
N ASP A 189 17.71 -6.95 14.22
CA ASP A 189 18.42 -5.69 14.39
C ASP A 189 18.11 -5.07 15.77
N PRO A 190 19.14 -4.79 16.60
CA PRO A 190 18.93 -4.22 17.93
C PRO A 190 18.29 -2.81 17.91
N ALA A 191 18.27 -2.12 16.76
CA ALA A 191 17.55 -0.86 16.58
C ALA A 191 16.02 -1.03 16.55
N LEU A 192 15.52 -2.23 16.22
CA LEU A 192 14.09 -2.52 16.30
C LEU A 192 13.63 -2.51 17.77
N PRO A 193 12.46 -1.90 18.08
CA PRO A 193 11.88 -1.98 19.41
C PRO A 193 11.80 -3.42 19.91
N GLN A 194 12.18 -3.66 21.16
CA GLN A 194 12.23 -5.02 21.72
C GLN A 194 10.89 -5.76 21.55
N ALA A 195 9.75 -5.08 21.78
CA ALA A 195 8.42 -5.67 21.60
C ALA A 195 8.13 -6.11 20.16
N VAL A 196 8.68 -5.40 19.16
CA VAL A 196 8.56 -5.79 17.73
C VAL A 196 9.40 -7.02 17.45
N ARG A 197 10.64 -7.06 17.94
CA ARG A 197 11.50 -8.25 17.82
C ARG A 197 10.87 -9.46 18.51
N ASP A 198 10.35 -9.29 19.70
CA ASP A 198 9.64 -10.35 20.43
C ASP A 198 8.43 -10.85 19.63
N ALA A 199 7.66 -9.95 19.01
CA ALA A 199 6.53 -10.34 18.17
C ALA A 199 6.96 -11.18 16.95
N ILE A 200 8.12 -10.86 16.33
CA ILE A 200 8.68 -11.61 15.20
C ILE A 200 9.10 -13.03 15.61
N TRP A 201 9.68 -13.21 16.80
CA TRP A 201 10.28 -14.48 17.23
C TRP A 201 9.46 -15.27 18.28
N SER A 202 8.22 -14.84 18.59
CA SER A 202 7.27 -15.49 19.55
C SER A 202 6.48 -16.69 19.01
#